data_AF-A0A3M6T4S5-F1
#
_entry.id   AF-A0A3M6T4S5-F1
#
_cell.length_a   1.000
_cell.length_b   1.000
_cell.length_c   1.000
_cell.angle_alpha   90.00
_cell.angle_beta   90.00
_cell.angle_gamma   90.00
#
_symmetry.space_group_name_H-M   'P 1'
#
loop_
_entity.id
_entity.type
_entity.pdbx_description
1 polymer ?
#
loop_
_entity_poly.entity_id
_entity_poly.type
_entity_poly.pdbx_seq_one_letter_code
_entity_poly.pdbx_strand_id
1 'polypeptide(L)'
;MNKNPYDPDAILISFHRRMVRSVAGKHSGKHNLGKKTPIHHNKARQSVIKKQTTPNYLTGSDNVPAGMTNVKQPGGSLTAAVGDGKTDDTSAIQAIVKHVAGSTNNKVFFPRGEYLVSSDITISGSVELHGTQSGIAVIKASIPYAIEIQNASPVKRVSLKYLYLDGILVVFDGQTKGPSSTGDITIESCVFFSSASPTASNGRKRQLVMMELGNSRVYKNVFLRDSGAYGVASRFRSTLSVWVIDNVCGLELSKLEWLSSKVEPVSHWRDQKQKLEFLKTRYNLKSDQGYFKSCLYDQCDRKMKIAENIFNGSPNTGRHRDHAMYLKGFDNMEVKSNYVRGWPANPSGGIKVRNGKNLWLARNYVDDTGILLYSHRKRKACLHDGLKNVIIYGNHLVQRTRPGRRESSLSYYEPHSVGKDENIKYSANVFEIVGFSNPTKYRCIWLTNGNPSQHHVYKDNVYHGTSTTVKLQARGGTPSYETRDIDQKIKDLYNYPVYKLDIPPY
;
A
#
# COMPACT_ATOMS: atom_id res chain seq x y z
N MET A 1 20.48 -31.35 -25.43
CA MET A 1 20.00 -32.49 -24.61
C MET A 1 20.25 -32.10 -23.16
N ASN A 2 19.32 -32.00 -22.22
CA ASN A 2 17.99 -32.58 -22.07
C ASN A 2 16.96 -31.51 -21.63
N LYS A 3 15.71 -31.75 -22.05
CA LYS A 3 14.51 -30.95 -21.80
C LYS A 3 13.88 -31.30 -20.44
N ASN A 4 13.13 -30.32 -19.96
CA ASN A 4 11.99 -30.30 -19.03
C ASN A 4 11.17 -31.62 -18.97
N PRO A 5 10.43 -31.91 -17.88
CA PRO A 5 9.03 -31.44 -17.84
C PRO A 5 8.42 -31.24 -16.42
N TYR A 6 7.38 -30.41 -16.30
CA TYR A 6 6.14 -30.73 -15.56
C TYR A 6 5.06 -29.69 -15.89
N ASP A 7 4.08 -30.16 -16.65
CA ASP A 7 2.76 -29.63 -16.98
C ASP A 7 1.78 -30.75 -16.57
N PRO A 8 0.62 -30.43 -15.95
CA PRO A 8 -0.59 -31.09 -16.46
C PRO A 8 -1.88 -30.26 -16.35
N ASP A 9 -2.52 -30.03 -17.49
CA ASP A 9 -3.97 -30.06 -17.69
C ASP A 9 -4.32 -31.32 -18.50
N ALA A 10 -5.10 -32.27 -17.94
CA ALA A 10 -6.05 -33.12 -18.68
C ALA A 10 -6.80 -34.17 -17.81
N ILE A 11 -8.14 -34.04 -17.76
CA ILE A 11 -9.16 -35.06 -18.09
C ILE A 11 -9.36 -36.30 -17.16
N LEU A 12 -10.58 -36.51 -16.59
CA LEU A 12 -11.63 -37.44 -17.07
C LEU A 12 -12.83 -37.56 -16.09
N ILE A 13 -13.97 -37.92 -16.68
CA ILE A 13 -15.36 -37.97 -16.24
C ILE A 13 -15.79 -39.34 -15.66
N SER A 14 -16.82 -39.30 -14.80
CA SER A 14 -17.84 -40.32 -14.44
C SER A 14 -17.51 -41.45 -13.45
N PHE A 15 -18.38 -41.59 -12.44
CA PHE A 15 -19.15 -42.83 -12.22
C PHE A 15 -20.48 -42.51 -11.49
N HIS A 16 -21.52 -43.25 -11.87
CA HIS A 16 -22.93 -43.15 -11.43
C HIS A 16 -23.32 -44.49 -10.78
N ARG A 17 -24.07 -44.49 -9.67
CA ARG A 17 -25.26 -45.34 -9.34
C ARG A 17 -25.51 -45.44 -7.82
N ARG A 18 -26.71 -45.01 -7.37
CA ARG A 18 -27.88 -45.80 -6.86
C ARG A 18 -27.67 -46.41 -5.46
N MET A 19 -28.60 -46.51 -4.52
CA MET A 19 -30.03 -46.19 -4.27
C MET A 19 -30.12 -46.13 -2.72
N VAL A 20 -31.11 -45.54 -2.03
CA VAL A 20 -32.44 -46.10 -1.72
C VAL A 20 -33.18 -45.06 -0.85
N ARG A 21 -34.51 -45.04 -1.02
CA ARG A 21 -35.57 -44.20 -0.41
C ARG A 21 -35.79 -44.44 1.10
N SER A 22 -36.62 -43.55 1.68
CA SER A 22 -37.62 -43.78 2.77
C SER A 22 -37.38 -42.87 3.99
N VAL A 23 -38.31 -42.20 4.68
CA VAL A 23 -39.77 -41.98 4.60
C VAL A 23 -40.06 -40.77 5.52
N ALA A 24 -41.13 -40.04 5.23
CA ALA A 24 -41.67 -38.95 6.06
C ALA A 24 -42.30 -39.46 7.37
N GLY A 25 -42.16 -38.67 8.45
CA GLY A 25 -42.89 -38.87 9.70
C GLY A 25 -43.20 -37.53 10.37
N LYS A 26 -44.45 -37.07 10.23
CA LYS A 26 -45.04 -36.00 11.04
C LYS A 26 -45.25 -36.53 12.46
N HIS A 27 -44.96 -35.72 13.49
CA HIS A 27 -45.76 -35.77 14.71
C HIS A 27 -45.93 -34.40 15.37
N SER A 28 -47.19 -34.20 15.77
CA SER A 28 -47.81 -33.06 16.40
C SER A 28 -47.56 -33.01 17.91
N GLY A 29 -47.48 -31.81 18.47
CA GLY A 29 -47.68 -31.57 19.89
C GLY A 29 -48.30 -30.20 20.12
N LYS A 30 -49.61 -30.16 20.37
CA LYS A 30 -50.32 -29.00 20.95
C LYS A 30 -50.41 -29.21 22.45
N HIS A 31 -50.19 -28.17 23.26
CA HIS A 31 -50.88 -27.99 24.53
C HIS A 31 -51.16 -26.50 24.83
N ASN A 32 -52.35 -26.32 25.40
CA ASN A 32 -53.19 -25.15 25.69
C ASN A 32 -52.59 -24.15 26.72
N LEU A 33 -52.67 -22.83 26.50
CA LEU A 33 -53.73 -21.83 26.80
C LEU A 33 -53.91 -21.46 28.29
N GLY A 34 -53.61 -20.18 28.58
CA GLY A 34 -54.00 -19.44 29.79
C GLY A 34 -54.35 -17.99 29.44
N LYS A 35 -55.62 -17.63 29.69
CA LYS A 35 -56.41 -16.46 29.25
C LYS A 35 -55.90 -15.06 29.68
N LYS A 36 -56.15 -14.03 28.86
CA LYS A 36 -57.12 -12.92 29.15
C LYS A 36 -57.33 -11.95 27.97
N THR A 37 -58.63 -11.75 27.70
CA THR A 37 -59.47 -10.73 27.01
C THR A 37 -58.90 -9.55 26.19
N PRO A 38 -59.65 -9.09 25.16
CA PRO A 38 -59.14 -8.24 24.07
C PRO A 38 -59.53 -6.75 24.20
N ILE A 39 -58.69 -5.86 23.67
CA ILE A 39 -59.10 -4.51 23.26
C ILE A 39 -58.51 -4.24 21.88
N HIS A 40 -59.38 -4.00 20.90
CA HIS A 40 -59.06 -3.50 19.57
C HIS A 40 -58.53 -2.07 19.67
N HIS A 41 -57.38 -1.79 19.04
CA HIS A 41 -57.24 -0.57 18.25
C HIS A 41 -56.31 -0.78 17.06
N ASN A 42 -56.94 -0.66 15.91
CA ASN A 42 -56.39 -0.64 14.57
C ASN A 42 -55.56 0.64 14.36
N LYS A 43 -54.23 0.54 14.29
CA LYS A 43 -53.37 1.46 13.52
C LYS A 43 -52.19 0.66 12.97
N ALA A 44 -52.27 0.30 11.70
CA ALA A 44 -51.13 -0.14 10.92
C ALA A 44 -50.05 0.97 10.96
N ARG A 45 -49.02 0.76 11.77
CA ARG A 45 -47.82 1.59 11.75
C ARG A 45 -47.07 1.20 10.48
N GLN A 46 -47.29 1.95 9.39
CA GLN A 46 -46.47 1.85 8.19
C GLN A 46 -45.01 2.02 8.63
N SER A 47 -44.25 0.93 8.56
CA SER A 47 -42.80 0.98 8.67
C SER A 47 -42.30 1.67 7.40
N VAL A 48 -42.18 2.99 7.45
CA VAL A 48 -41.42 3.74 6.45
C VAL A 48 -39.96 3.34 6.63
N ILE A 49 -39.54 2.29 5.93
CA ILE A 49 -38.14 2.05 5.65
C ILE A 49 -37.73 3.23 4.76
N LYS A 50 -37.26 4.32 5.37
CA LYS A 50 -36.54 5.36 4.63
C LYS A 50 -35.31 4.65 4.06
N LYS A 51 -35.38 4.34 2.76
CA LYS A 51 -34.21 3.96 1.97
C LYS A 51 -33.20 5.08 2.20
N GLN A 52 -32.17 4.83 3.01
CA GLN A 52 -31.14 5.81 3.27
C GLN A 52 -30.42 6.00 1.94
N THR A 53 -30.77 7.08 1.23
CA THR A 53 -30.13 7.44 -0.02
C THR A 53 -28.67 7.73 0.31
N THR A 54 -27.77 6.87 -0.17
CA THR A 54 -26.33 7.07 -0.04
C THR A 54 -26.01 8.46 -0.61
N PRO A 55 -25.26 9.32 0.10
CA PRO A 55 -24.91 10.64 -0.41
C PRO A 55 -24.24 10.53 -1.79
N ASN A 56 -24.69 11.34 -2.76
CA ASN A 56 -23.99 11.42 -4.04
C ASN A 56 -22.80 12.38 -3.91
N TYR A 57 -21.59 11.83 -3.90
CA TYR A 57 -20.37 12.62 -3.74
C TYR A 57 -19.88 13.29 -5.04
N LEU A 58 -20.50 13.00 -6.20
CA LEU A 58 -20.12 13.57 -7.50
C LEU A 58 -20.97 14.78 -7.93
N THR A 59 -22.08 15.03 -7.25
CA THR A 59 -23.01 16.11 -7.59
C THR A 59 -23.26 17.00 -6.37
N GLY A 60 -23.57 18.27 -6.61
CA GLY A 60 -23.83 19.26 -5.57
C GLY A 60 -23.01 20.53 -5.81
N SER A 61 -23.21 21.53 -4.96
CA SER A 61 -22.45 22.78 -5.01
C SER A 61 -21.24 22.69 -4.08
N ASP A 62 -20.05 23.01 -4.60
CA ASP A 62 -18.88 23.30 -3.79
C ASP A 62 -18.69 24.80 -3.69
N ASN A 63 -18.44 25.29 -2.48
CA ASN A 63 -17.87 26.61 -2.31
C ASN A 63 -16.45 26.58 -2.86
N VAL A 64 -16.16 27.42 -3.86
CA VAL A 64 -14.80 27.57 -4.39
C VAL A 64 -13.94 28.19 -3.28
N PRO A 65 -12.86 27.52 -2.84
CA PRO A 65 -11.95 28.12 -1.88
C PRO A 65 -11.35 29.42 -2.41
N ALA A 66 -11.22 30.44 -1.56
CA ALA A 66 -10.66 31.72 -1.94
C ALA A 66 -9.25 31.57 -2.54
N GLY A 67 -8.99 32.30 -3.63
CA GLY A 67 -7.68 32.30 -4.30
C GLY A 67 -7.37 30.97 -5.02
N MET A 68 -8.36 30.35 -5.65
CA MET A 68 -8.18 29.21 -6.55
C MET A 68 -8.98 29.41 -7.84
N THR A 69 -8.44 28.98 -8.97
CA THR A 69 -9.14 28.96 -10.26
C THR A 69 -10.01 27.70 -10.36
N ASN A 70 -11.33 27.86 -10.38
CA ASN A 70 -12.28 26.74 -10.48
C ASN A 70 -12.32 26.22 -11.93
N VAL A 71 -12.11 24.92 -12.16
CA VAL A 71 -12.13 24.36 -13.52
C VAL A 71 -13.49 24.46 -14.23
N LYS A 72 -14.60 24.48 -13.48
CA LYS A 72 -15.95 24.65 -14.05
C LYS A 72 -16.32 26.13 -14.26
N GLN A 73 -15.57 27.05 -13.66
CA GLN A 73 -15.80 28.50 -13.74
C GLN A 73 -14.45 29.25 -13.69
N PRO A 74 -13.57 29.05 -14.69
CA PRO A 74 -12.20 29.58 -14.62
C PRO A 74 -12.13 31.10 -14.83
N GLY A 75 -13.20 31.71 -15.35
CA GLY A 75 -13.25 33.14 -15.69
C GLY A 75 -12.39 33.50 -16.90
N GLY A 76 -12.43 34.78 -17.28
CA GLY A 76 -11.66 35.30 -18.41
C GLY A 76 -12.02 34.62 -19.74
N SER A 77 -11.02 34.42 -20.60
CA SER A 77 -11.15 33.75 -21.90
C SER A 77 -10.95 32.22 -21.83
N LEU A 78 -10.83 31.65 -20.63
CA LEU A 78 -10.60 30.21 -20.46
C LEU A 78 -11.89 29.41 -20.63
N THR A 79 -11.80 28.30 -21.35
CA THR A 79 -12.89 27.33 -21.46
C THR A 79 -13.06 26.56 -20.16
N ALA A 80 -14.29 26.47 -19.67
CA ALA A 80 -14.61 25.65 -18.50
C ALA A 80 -14.60 24.16 -18.84
N ALA A 81 -14.09 23.35 -17.92
CA ALA A 81 -14.32 21.91 -17.91
C ALA A 81 -15.79 21.62 -17.52
N VAL A 82 -16.38 20.62 -18.15
CA VAL A 82 -17.77 20.20 -17.91
C VAL A 82 -17.86 19.31 -16.67
N GLY A 83 -16.95 18.33 -16.53
CA GLY A 83 -16.90 17.45 -15.38
C GLY A 83 -18.11 16.51 -15.26
N ASP A 84 -18.62 16.00 -16.39
CA ASP A 84 -19.77 15.08 -16.51
C ASP A 84 -19.38 13.60 -16.77
N GLY A 85 -18.08 13.32 -16.87
CA GLY A 85 -17.50 12.01 -17.12
C GLY A 85 -17.62 11.53 -18.58
N LYS A 86 -18.09 12.39 -19.49
CA LYS A 86 -18.34 12.07 -20.90
C LYS A 86 -17.64 13.05 -21.84
N THR A 87 -17.76 14.33 -21.56
CA THR A 87 -17.10 15.39 -22.32
C THR A 87 -15.60 15.31 -22.03
N ASP A 88 -14.80 15.35 -23.08
CA ASP A 88 -13.35 15.37 -22.93
C ASP A 88 -12.89 16.76 -22.43
N ASP A 89 -12.50 16.81 -21.15
CA ASP A 89 -12.08 18.01 -20.46
C ASP A 89 -10.58 18.30 -20.63
N THR A 90 -9.85 17.51 -21.42
CA THR A 90 -8.38 17.59 -21.51
C THR A 90 -7.90 18.98 -21.89
N SER A 91 -8.40 19.55 -22.99
CA SER A 91 -7.94 20.86 -23.47
C SER A 91 -8.28 21.98 -22.49
N ALA A 92 -9.46 21.93 -21.86
CA ALA A 92 -9.87 22.91 -20.86
C ALA A 92 -8.96 22.85 -19.62
N ILE A 93 -8.77 21.65 -19.06
CA ILE A 93 -7.89 21.45 -17.88
C ILE A 93 -6.46 21.85 -18.21
N GLN A 94 -5.93 21.43 -19.36
CA GLN A 94 -4.56 21.77 -19.75
C GLN A 94 -4.37 23.29 -19.92
N ALA A 95 -5.35 24.00 -20.49
CA ALA A 95 -5.30 25.45 -20.63
C ALA A 95 -5.31 26.16 -19.27
N ILE A 96 -6.14 25.70 -18.33
CA ILE A 96 -6.22 26.24 -16.96
C ILE A 96 -4.91 25.99 -16.20
N VAL A 97 -4.38 24.76 -16.25
CA VAL A 97 -3.09 24.41 -15.62
C VAL A 97 -1.96 25.27 -16.18
N LYS A 98 -1.91 25.46 -17.51
CA LYS A 98 -0.93 26.33 -18.17
C LYS A 98 -1.10 27.79 -17.76
N HIS A 99 -2.33 28.27 -17.60
CA HIS A 99 -2.61 29.63 -17.19
C HIS A 99 -2.11 29.91 -15.76
N VAL A 100 -2.41 29.03 -14.80
CA VAL A 100 -2.02 29.26 -13.40
C VAL A 100 -0.52 29.11 -13.16
N ALA A 101 0.17 28.27 -13.94
CA ALA A 101 1.60 27.99 -13.84
C ALA A 101 2.50 29.23 -13.88
N GLY A 102 2.08 30.27 -14.62
CA GLY A 102 2.80 31.54 -14.75
C GLY A 102 2.28 32.67 -13.86
N SER A 103 1.31 32.38 -12.99
CA SER A 103 0.58 33.41 -12.24
C SER A 103 0.90 33.38 -10.74
N THR A 104 0.54 34.46 -10.04
CA THR A 104 0.58 34.50 -8.57
C THR A 104 -0.46 33.61 -7.91
N ASN A 105 -1.56 33.31 -8.62
CA ASN A 105 -2.58 32.34 -8.21
C ASN A 105 -2.32 30.98 -8.88
N ASN A 106 -1.40 30.21 -8.30
CA ASN A 106 -0.96 28.94 -8.84
C ASN A 106 -1.87 27.73 -8.50
N LYS A 107 -3.11 27.96 -8.06
CA LYS A 107 -4.00 26.93 -7.50
C LYS A 107 -5.20 26.69 -8.40
N VAL A 108 -5.44 25.42 -8.74
CA VAL A 108 -6.59 24.95 -9.51
C VAL A 108 -7.50 24.17 -8.60
N PHE A 109 -8.79 24.51 -8.62
CA PHE A 109 -9.82 23.82 -7.86
C PHE A 109 -10.72 22.98 -8.77
N PHE A 110 -10.84 21.69 -8.44
CA PHE A 110 -11.74 20.72 -9.04
C PHE A 110 -12.93 20.49 -8.09
N PRO A 111 -14.09 21.11 -8.36
CA PRO A 111 -15.32 20.79 -7.63
C PRO A 111 -15.79 19.35 -7.91
N ARG A 112 -16.86 18.91 -7.25
CA ARG A 112 -17.51 17.62 -7.49
C ARG A 112 -17.76 17.39 -8.98
N GLY A 113 -17.35 16.24 -9.47
CA GLY A 113 -17.54 15.85 -10.86
C GLY A 113 -16.59 14.76 -11.34
N GLU A 114 -16.79 14.36 -12.59
CA GLU A 114 -15.96 13.40 -13.29
C GLU A 114 -15.36 14.08 -14.53
N TYR A 115 -14.05 14.21 -14.59
CA TYR A 115 -13.34 14.94 -15.63
C TYR A 115 -12.64 13.93 -16.54
N LEU A 116 -13.26 13.61 -17.67
CA LEU A 116 -12.68 12.69 -18.63
C LEU A 116 -11.51 13.39 -19.32
N VAL A 117 -10.35 12.73 -19.35
CA VAL A 117 -9.19 13.17 -20.10
C VAL A 117 -8.78 12.09 -21.09
N SER A 118 -8.38 12.48 -22.30
CA SER A 118 -7.95 11.58 -23.38
C SER A 118 -6.47 11.68 -23.73
N SER A 119 -5.78 12.70 -23.22
CA SER A 119 -4.33 12.86 -23.34
C SER A 119 -3.72 13.37 -22.03
N ASP A 120 -2.39 13.38 -21.97
CA ASP A 120 -1.64 13.79 -20.79
C ASP A 120 -1.95 15.23 -20.37
N ILE A 121 -1.94 15.46 -19.05
CA ILE A 121 -1.96 16.78 -18.44
C ILE A 121 -0.55 17.11 -17.98
N THR A 122 0.03 18.12 -18.61
CA THR A 122 1.40 18.55 -18.40
C THR A 122 1.45 19.77 -17.47
N ILE A 123 2.20 19.64 -16.39
CA ILE A 123 2.48 20.68 -15.40
C ILE A 123 3.81 21.35 -15.73
N SER A 124 3.76 22.68 -15.86
CA SER A 124 4.92 23.54 -15.96
C SER A 124 4.96 24.45 -14.73
N GLY A 125 6.13 24.71 -14.16
CA GLY A 125 6.25 25.62 -13.01
C GLY A 125 5.64 25.08 -11.70
N SER A 126 5.30 26.01 -10.81
CA SER A 126 4.68 25.71 -9.51
C SER A 126 3.16 25.71 -9.66
N VAL A 127 2.49 24.59 -9.42
CA VAL A 127 1.03 24.43 -9.58
C VAL A 127 0.48 23.56 -8.46
N GLU A 128 -0.67 23.94 -7.91
CA GLU A 128 -1.41 23.10 -6.97
C GLU A 128 -2.76 22.70 -7.54
N LEU A 129 -3.03 21.41 -7.64
CA LEU A 129 -4.30 20.84 -8.09
C LEU A 129 -5.06 20.31 -6.87
N HIS A 130 -6.22 20.88 -6.58
CA HIS A 130 -7.03 20.58 -5.41
C HIS A 130 -8.40 20.04 -5.81
N GLY A 131 -8.75 18.83 -5.39
CA GLY A 131 -10.13 18.36 -5.38
C GLY A 131 -10.90 18.92 -4.18
N THR A 132 -12.22 18.79 -4.22
CA THR A 132 -13.08 19.11 -3.08
C THR A 132 -12.93 18.12 -1.92
N GLN A 133 -12.92 18.65 -0.69
CA GLN A 133 -12.99 17.85 0.53
C GLN A 133 -14.42 17.43 0.89
N SER A 134 -15.43 18.17 0.45
CA SER A 134 -16.83 17.89 0.81
C SER A 134 -17.48 16.86 -0.13
N GLY A 135 -16.79 16.48 -1.20
CA GLY A 135 -17.25 15.54 -2.22
C GLY A 135 -16.12 14.72 -2.82
N ILE A 136 -16.25 14.39 -4.11
CA ILE A 136 -15.26 13.68 -4.90
C ILE A 136 -15.09 14.39 -6.25
N ALA A 137 -13.84 14.70 -6.60
CA ALA A 137 -13.43 15.14 -7.94
C ALA A 137 -12.60 14.02 -8.59
N VAL A 138 -13.16 13.37 -9.61
CA VAL A 138 -12.49 12.28 -10.33
C VAL A 138 -11.85 12.80 -11.60
N ILE A 139 -10.53 12.67 -11.75
CA ILE A 139 -9.87 12.79 -13.05
C ILE A 139 -9.79 11.39 -13.63
N LYS A 140 -10.44 11.19 -14.78
CA LYS A 140 -10.70 9.89 -15.39
C LYS A 140 -9.97 9.75 -16.71
N ALA A 141 -9.09 8.76 -16.80
CA ALA A 141 -8.44 8.42 -18.05
C ALA A 141 -9.43 7.75 -19.02
N SER A 142 -9.44 8.20 -20.29
CA SER A 142 -10.15 7.50 -21.37
C SER A 142 -9.58 6.10 -21.62
N ILE A 143 -8.26 5.94 -21.43
CA ILE A 143 -7.55 4.67 -21.50
C ILE A 143 -6.75 4.49 -20.20
N PRO A 144 -7.17 3.57 -19.30
CA PRO A 144 -6.50 3.37 -18.02
C PRO A 144 -5.00 3.10 -18.14
N TYR A 145 -4.25 3.84 -17.34
CA TYR A 145 -2.79 3.93 -17.22
C TYR A 145 -2.05 4.29 -18.52
N ALA A 146 -2.74 4.71 -19.58
CA ALA A 146 -2.10 5.31 -20.75
C ALA A 146 -1.85 6.81 -20.59
N ILE A 147 -2.66 7.47 -19.77
CA ILE A 147 -2.67 8.92 -19.60
C ILE A 147 -1.96 9.32 -18.31
N GLU A 148 -1.13 10.34 -18.44
CA GLU A 148 -0.26 10.81 -17.37
C GLU A 148 -0.63 12.23 -16.90
N ILE A 149 -0.53 12.46 -15.60
CA ILE A 149 -0.30 13.80 -15.05
C ILE A 149 1.19 13.90 -14.77
N GLN A 150 1.89 14.75 -15.51
CA GLN A 150 3.35 14.77 -15.53
C GLN A 150 3.96 16.15 -15.60
N ASN A 151 5.24 16.29 -15.23
CA ASN A 151 5.98 17.53 -15.40
C ASN A 151 6.62 17.64 -16.79
N ALA A 152 6.47 18.79 -17.46
CA ALA A 152 7.08 19.03 -18.78
C ALA A 152 8.61 19.13 -18.73
N SER A 153 9.09 19.70 -17.63
CA SER A 153 10.50 19.94 -17.31
C SER A 153 10.65 19.92 -15.79
N PRO A 154 11.86 20.00 -15.22
CA PRO A 154 12.02 20.04 -13.77
C PRO A 154 11.17 21.14 -13.11
N VAL A 155 10.40 20.76 -12.08
CA VAL A 155 9.42 21.64 -11.40
C VAL A 155 9.61 21.67 -9.90
N LYS A 156 9.21 22.76 -9.26
CA LYS A 156 9.17 22.88 -7.80
C LYS A 156 7.82 23.34 -7.29
N ARG A 157 7.48 22.95 -6.06
CA ARG A 157 6.25 23.37 -5.36
C ARG A 157 5.01 23.01 -6.16
N VAL A 158 4.90 21.73 -6.48
CA VAL A 158 3.70 21.16 -7.11
C VAL A 158 2.93 20.36 -6.07
N SER A 159 1.61 20.46 -6.06
CA SER A 159 0.81 19.56 -5.23
C SER A 159 -0.43 19.02 -5.93
N LEU A 160 -0.77 17.77 -5.63
CA LEU A 160 -2.03 17.14 -5.97
C LEU A 160 -2.71 16.76 -4.66
N LYS A 161 -3.90 17.30 -4.40
CA LYS A 161 -4.59 17.13 -3.13
C LYS A 161 -6.06 16.76 -3.31
N TYR A 162 -6.55 15.77 -2.56
CA TYR A 162 -7.98 15.40 -2.54
C TYR A 162 -8.56 15.00 -3.91
N LEU A 163 -7.70 14.52 -4.82
CA LEU A 163 -8.08 14.07 -6.15
C LEU A 163 -8.29 12.57 -6.21
N TYR A 164 -9.29 12.14 -6.97
CA TYR A 164 -9.59 10.75 -7.26
C TYR A 164 -9.13 10.46 -8.68
N LEU A 165 -8.16 9.57 -8.83
CA LEU A 165 -7.41 9.34 -10.05
C LEU A 165 -7.81 7.98 -10.62
N ASP A 166 -8.77 8.00 -11.55
CA ASP A 166 -9.33 6.80 -12.20
C ASP A 166 -8.50 6.46 -13.43
N GLY A 167 -7.63 5.45 -13.31
CA GLY A 167 -6.76 5.01 -14.39
C GLY A 167 -5.68 6.03 -14.78
N ILE A 168 -5.40 7.04 -13.95
CA ILE A 168 -4.34 8.02 -14.22
C ILE A 168 -3.01 7.53 -13.63
N LEU A 169 -1.92 7.70 -14.38
CA LEU A 169 -0.55 7.56 -13.89
C LEU A 169 -0.01 8.96 -13.54
N VAL A 170 0.51 9.14 -12.32
CA VAL A 170 1.16 10.39 -11.91
C VAL A 170 2.67 10.23 -11.97
N VAL A 171 3.36 11.12 -12.68
CA VAL A 171 4.81 11.05 -12.91
C VAL A 171 5.48 12.38 -12.56
N PHE A 172 6.47 12.34 -11.69
CA PHE A 172 7.41 13.43 -11.49
C PHE A 172 8.83 12.93 -11.69
N ASP A 173 9.51 13.45 -12.71
CA ASP A 173 10.88 13.07 -13.07
C ASP A 173 11.78 14.31 -13.18
N GLY A 174 12.81 14.36 -12.34
CA GLY A 174 13.85 15.38 -12.41
C GLY A 174 14.86 15.20 -13.53
N GLN A 175 14.71 14.13 -14.32
CA GLN A 175 15.54 13.79 -15.46
C GLN A 175 17.03 13.72 -15.05
N THR A 176 17.95 14.08 -15.95
CA THR A 176 19.40 14.10 -15.65
C THR A 176 19.82 15.24 -14.73
N LYS A 177 18.94 16.21 -14.44
CA LYS A 177 19.25 17.37 -13.59
C LYS A 177 19.19 17.05 -12.10
N GLY A 178 18.60 15.91 -11.73
CA GLY A 178 18.65 15.39 -10.37
C GLY A 178 17.79 16.16 -9.36
N PRO A 179 17.87 15.75 -8.07
CA PRO A 179 16.90 16.13 -7.04
C PRO A 179 16.93 17.60 -6.59
N SER A 180 17.93 18.38 -6.99
CA SER A 180 17.98 19.82 -6.74
C SER A 180 17.09 20.61 -7.71
N SER A 181 16.81 20.05 -8.88
CA SER A 181 16.05 20.70 -9.96
C SER A 181 14.55 20.46 -9.86
N THR A 182 14.15 19.27 -9.41
CA THR A 182 12.75 18.90 -9.16
C THR A 182 12.57 18.58 -7.69
N GLY A 183 11.56 19.16 -7.05
CA GLY A 183 11.32 18.90 -5.64
C GLY A 183 10.16 19.66 -5.05
N ASP A 184 9.97 19.51 -3.74
CA ASP A 184 8.83 20.10 -3.03
C ASP A 184 7.48 19.68 -3.64
N ILE A 185 7.40 18.43 -4.09
CA ILE A 185 6.20 17.82 -4.66
C ILE A 185 5.38 17.20 -3.52
N THR A 186 4.08 17.47 -3.47
CA THR A 186 3.18 16.91 -2.46
C THR A 186 2.01 16.18 -3.10
N ILE A 187 1.89 14.88 -2.84
CA ILE A 187 0.72 14.06 -3.22
C ILE A 187 -0.01 13.70 -1.93
N GLU A 188 -1.19 14.28 -1.72
CA GLU A 188 -1.86 14.26 -0.43
C GLU A 188 -3.34 13.88 -0.53
N SER A 189 -3.77 12.89 0.24
CA SER A 189 -5.18 12.49 0.31
C SER A 189 -5.80 12.15 -1.05
N CYS A 190 -5.00 11.63 -1.98
CA CYS A 190 -5.47 11.18 -3.29
C CYS A 190 -5.86 9.70 -3.26
N VAL A 191 -6.81 9.32 -4.12
CA VAL A 191 -7.20 7.92 -4.33
C VAL A 191 -6.84 7.51 -5.74
N PHE A 192 -5.97 6.52 -5.89
CA PHE A 192 -5.60 5.93 -7.17
C PHE A 192 -6.37 4.62 -7.35
N PHE A 193 -7.17 4.53 -8.39
CA PHE A 193 -7.97 3.33 -8.68
C PHE A 193 -8.15 3.15 -10.19
N SER A 194 -8.94 2.17 -10.61
CA SER A 194 -9.38 2.07 -11.99
C SER A 194 -10.80 1.50 -12.06
N SER A 195 -11.70 2.21 -12.72
CA SER A 195 -13.08 1.77 -12.98
C SER A 195 -13.20 0.90 -14.23
N ALA A 196 -12.23 1.00 -15.15
CA ALA A 196 -12.15 0.22 -16.37
C ALA A 196 -10.97 -0.73 -16.36
N SER A 197 -11.08 -1.86 -17.05
CA SER A 197 -9.96 -2.81 -17.16
C SER A 197 -8.89 -2.25 -18.10
N PRO A 198 -7.64 -2.04 -17.63
CA PRO A 198 -6.55 -1.67 -18.52
C PRO A 198 -6.19 -2.81 -19.48
N THR A 199 -5.50 -2.48 -20.56
CA THR A 199 -4.82 -3.52 -21.37
C THR A 199 -3.77 -4.24 -20.53
N ALA A 200 -3.36 -5.45 -20.94
CA ALA A 200 -2.37 -6.23 -20.21
C ALA A 200 -1.01 -5.51 -20.06
N SER A 201 -0.64 -4.65 -21.02
CA SER A 201 0.56 -3.81 -20.96
C SER A 201 0.39 -2.65 -19.97
N ASN A 202 -0.72 -1.91 -20.07
CA ASN A 202 -0.99 -0.76 -19.22
C ASN A 202 -1.25 -1.16 -17.77
N GLY A 203 -1.92 -2.28 -17.51
CA GLY A 203 -2.17 -2.78 -16.16
C GLY A 203 -0.89 -3.00 -15.35
N ARG A 204 0.23 -3.30 -16.01
CA ARG A 204 1.55 -3.49 -15.38
C ARG A 204 2.27 -2.17 -15.05
N LYS A 205 1.75 -1.02 -15.49
CA LYS A 205 2.31 0.29 -15.17
C LYS A 205 2.13 0.63 -13.69
N ARG A 206 2.72 1.75 -13.28
CA ARG A 206 2.67 2.27 -11.89
C ARG A 206 1.43 3.14 -11.74
N GLN A 207 1.04 3.49 -10.51
CA GLN A 207 0.06 4.57 -10.27
C GLN A 207 0.78 5.89 -9.97
N LEU A 208 1.91 5.82 -9.24
CA LEU A 208 2.77 6.95 -8.90
C LEU A 208 4.24 6.64 -9.21
N VAL A 209 4.92 7.59 -9.86
CA VAL A 209 6.35 7.54 -10.16
C VAL A 209 7.00 8.85 -9.73
N MET A 210 8.02 8.77 -8.89
CA MET A 210 8.82 9.91 -8.42
C MET A 210 10.30 9.58 -8.59
N MET A 211 10.99 10.28 -9.49
CA MET A 211 12.38 9.98 -9.84
C MET A 211 13.23 11.24 -9.85
N GLU A 212 14.47 11.10 -9.39
CA GLU A 212 15.50 12.15 -9.48
C GLU A 212 15.02 13.48 -8.85
N LEU A 213 14.28 13.42 -7.73
CA LEU A 213 13.62 14.56 -7.09
C LEU A 213 13.89 14.67 -5.57
N GLY A 214 13.74 15.88 -5.02
CA GLY A 214 14.05 16.20 -3.62
C GLY A 214 12.86 16.65 -2.77
N ASN A 215 12.97 16.56 -1.45
CA ASN A 215 12.13 17.25 -0.45
C ASN A 215 10.61 17.08 -0.66
N SER A 216 10.17 15.90 -1.06
CA SER A 216 8.79 15.66 -1.49
C SER A 216 8.02 14.75 -0.53
N ARG A 217 6.69 14.80 -0.58
CA ARG A 217 5.79 14.13 0.36
C ARG A 217 4.70 13.36 -0.37
N VAL A 218 4.46 12.12 0.07
CA VAL A 218 3.37 11.25 -0.36
C VAL A 218 2.61 10.86 0.90
N TYR A 219 1.45 11.48 1.13
CA TYR A 219 0.75 11.45 2.41
C TYR A 219 -0.72 11.03 2.27
N LYS A 220 -1.18 10.10 3.12
CA LYS A 220 -2.62 9.75 3.23
C LYS A 220 -3.28 9.30 1.93
N ASN A 221 -2.50 8.75 0.99
CA ASN A 221 -3.05 8.30 -0.28
C ASN A 221 -3.57 6.88 -0.18
N VAL A 222 -4.57 6.55 -1.00
CA VAL A 222 -5.10 5.19 -1.13
C VAL A 222 -4.81 4.67 -2.54
N PHE A 223 -4.14 3.53 -2.62
CA PHE A 223 -3.85 2.84 -3.88
C PHE A 223 -4.67 1.56 -3.97
N LEU A 224 -5.48 1.45 -5.02
CA LEU A 224 -6.40 0.34 -5.28
C LEU A 224 -6.07 -0.30 -6.63
N ARG A 225 -5.97 -1.63 -6.66
CA ARG A 225 -5.85 -2.44 -7.88
C ARG A 225 -6.60 -3.75 -7.70
N ASP A 226 -7.44 -4.09 -8.66
CA ASP A 226 -8.09 -5.40 -8.73
C ASP A 226 -7.36 -6.37 -9.68
N SER A 227 -7.93 -7.55 -9.89
CA SER A 227 -7.36 -8.59 -10.76
C SER A 227 -7.12 -8.14 -12.20
N GLY A 228 -7.94 -7.21 -12.72
CA GLY A 228 -7.82 -6.66 -14.08
C GLY A 228 -6.71 -5.61 -14.19
N ALA A 229 -6.37 -4.97 -13.07
CA ALA A 229 -5.36 -3.91 -13.01
C ALA A 229 -4.09 -4.32 -12.25
N TYR A 230 -3.65 -5.58 -12.31
CA TYR A 230 -2.46 -6.03 -11.58
C TYR A 230 -1.17 -5.31 -11.98
N GLY A 231 -0.62 -4.52 -11.06
CA GLY A 231 0.51 -3.63 -11.33
C GLY A 231 1.25 -3.18 -10.08
N VAL A 232 1.98 -2.08 -10.17
CA VAL A 232 2.72 -1.50 -9.03
C VAL A 232 1.99 -0.23 -8.56
N ALA A 233 1.92 0.00 -7.25
CA ALA A 233 1.35 1.25 -6.73
C ALA A 233 2.32 2.41 -6.96
N SER A 234 3.49 2.36 -6.32
CA SER A 234 4.45 3.47 -6.32
C SER A 234 5.87 3.04 -6.69
N ARG A 235 6.61 3.95 -7.33
CA ARG A 235 8.04 3.81 -7.60
C ARG A 235 8.78 5.09 -7.24
N PHE A 236 9.86 4.91 -6.49
CA PHE A 236 10.85 5.92 -6.16
C PHE A 236 12.20 5.52 -6.76
N ARG A 237 12.98 6.52 -7.19
CA ARG A 237 14.33 6.29 -7.69
C ARG A 237 15.19 7.54 -7.54
N SER A 238 16.37 7.38 -6.96
CA SER A 238 17.37 8.44 -6.82
C SER A 238 16.83 9.71 -6.14
N THR A 239 15.87 9.55 -5.22
CA THR A 239 15.28 10.68 -4.51
C THR A 239 16.10 11.11 -3.31
N LEU A 240 15.89 12.35 -2.85
CA LEU A 240 16.51 12.90 -1.66
C LEU A 240 15.45 13.46 -0.72
N SER A 241 15.41 13.00 0.54
CA SER A 241 14.50 13.52 1.56
C SER A 241 13.01 13.40 1.19
N VAL A 242 12.60 12.26 0.64
CA VAL A 242 11.19 11.96 0.33
C VAL A 242 10.51 11.25 1.49
N TRP A 243 9.31 11.70 1.86
CA TRP A 243 8.52 11.12 2.94
C TRP A 243 7.27 10.43 2.38
N VAL A 244 7.12 9.14 2.66
CA VAL A 244 5.96 8.31 2.30
C VAL A 244 5.29 7.89 3.60
N ILE A 245 4.22 8.58 3.97
CA ILE A 245 3.62 8.48 5.31
C ILE A 245 2.10 8.30 5.23
N ASP A 246 1.53 7.48 6.11
CA ASP A 246 0.07 7.26 6.26
C ASP A 246 -0.63 6.78 4.98
N ASN A 247 0.07 6.16 4.03
CA ASN A 247 -0.58 5.69 2.80
C ASN A 247 -1.14 4.28 2.99
N VAL A 248 -2.22 3.99 2.28
CA VAL A 248 -2.84 2.66 2.21
C VAL A 248 -2.63 2.09 0.82
N CYS A 249 -2.04 0.91 0.73
CA CYS A 249 -1.91 0.14 -0.50
C CYS A 249 -2.67 -1.18 -0.37
N GLY A 250 -3.78 -1.28 -1.09
CA GLY A 250 -4.70 -2.41 -1.07
C GLY A 250 -5.75 -2.32 0.04
N LEU A 251 -6.99 -2.63 -0.32
CA LEU A 251 -8.13 -2.69 0.59
C LEU A 251 -9.08 -3.82 0.17
N GLU A 252 -9.78 -4.37 1.15
CA GLU A 252 -10.99 -5.16 0.93
C GLU A 252 -12.19 -4.22 1.14
N LEU A 253 -12.73 -3.67 0.05
CA LEU A 253 -13.74 -2.60 0.09
C LEU A 253 -15.09 -3.05 0.69
N SER A 254 -15.29 -4.36 0.96
CA SER A 254 -16.44 -4.83 1.75
C SER A 254 -16.20 -4.82 3.27
N LYS A 255 -14.97 -4.53 3.73
CA LYS A 255 -14.54 -4.65 5.14
C LYS A 255 -13.72 -3.42 5.55
N LEU A 256 -14.34 -2.24 5.58
CA LEU A 256 -13.64 -0.96 5.82
C LEU A 256 -13.79 -0.40 7.25
N GLU A 257 -14.52 -1.06 8.15
CA GLU A 257 -14.78 -0.53 9.50
C GLU A 257 -13.52 -0.19 10.31
N TRP A 258 -12.47 -1.00 10.15
CA TRP A 258 -11.19 -0.80 10.82
C TRP A 258 -10.49 0.50 10.38
N LEU A 259 -10.69 0.93 9.13
CA LEU A 259 -10.05 2.13 8.58
C LEU A 259 -10.50 3.37 9.34
N SER A 260 -11.79 3.46 9.65
CA SER A 260 -12.41 4.61 10.34
C SER A 260 -12.33 4.58 11.88
N SER A 261 -11.66 3.60 12.46
CA SER A 261 -11.62 3.40 13.93
C SER A 261 -10.23 3.11 14.50
N LYS A 262 -9.30 2.60 13.69
CA LYS A 262 -7.97 2.18 14.14
C LYS A 262 -6.82 2.93 13.49
N VAL A 263 -7.12 3.79 12.51
CA VAL A 263 -6.12 4.55 11.76
C VAL A 263 -6.31 6.02 12.06
N GLU A 264 -5.24 6.68 12.49
CA GLU A 264 -5.24 8.11 12.78
C GLU A 264 -4.88 8.94 11.53
N PRO A 265 -5.37 10.18 11.41
CA PRO A 265 -6.42 10.77 12.23
C PRO A 265 -7.79 10.17 11.88
N VAL A 266 -8.54 9.72 12.89
CA VAL A 266 -9.82 9.01 12.70
C VAL A 266 -10.83 9.78 11.84
N SER A 267 -10.88 11.11 11.97
CA SER A 267 -11.80 11.96 11.20
C SER A 267 -11.56 11.87 9.69
N HIS A 268 -10.30 11.89 9.27
CA HIS A 268 -9.92 11.76 7.86
C HIS A 268 -10.33 10.40 7.31
N TRP A 269 -9.97 9.32 8.00
CA TRP A 269 -10.23 7.97 7.52
C TRP A 269 -11.71 7.58 7.58
N ARG A 270 -12.48 8.19 8.48
CA ARG A 270 -13.95 8.07 8.51
C ARG A 270 -14.60 8.69 7.28
N ASP A 271 -14.18 9.89 6.89
CA ASP A 271 -14.65 10.54 5.65
C ASP A 271 -14.23 9.72 4.42
N GLN A 272 -12.95 9.33 4.38
CA GLN A 272 -12.39 8.55 3.27
C GLN A 272 -13.08 7.19 3.10
N LYS A 273 -13.44 6.51 4.20
CA LYS A 273 -14.23 5.26 4.17
C LYS A 273 -15.56 5.46 3.41
N GLN A 274 -16.34 6.48 3.76
CA GLN A 274 -17.65 6.71 3.14
C GLN A 274 -17.52 6.96 1.63
N LYS A 275 -16.49 7.73 1.23
CA LYS A 275 -16.19 7.99 -0.18
C LYS A 275 -15.74 6.74 -0.93
N LEU A 276 -14.95 5.86 -0.30
CA LEU A 276 -14.55 4.57 -0.87
C LEU A 276 -15.75 3.61 -1.06
N GLU A 277 -16.70 3.57 -0.12
CA GLU A 277 -17.94 2.80 -0.24
C GLU A 277 -18.82 3.33 -1.38
N PHE A 278 -18.89 4.66 -1.53
CA PHE A 278 -19.53 5.29 -2.68
C PHE A 278 -18.85 4.90 -3.99
N LEU A 279 -17.51 5.00 -4.10
CA LEU A 279 -16.77 4.62 -5.32
C LEU A 279 -17.04 3.17 -5.70
N LYS A 280 -17.00 2.26 -4.72
CA LYS A 280 -17.26 0.83 -4.93
C LYS A 280 -18.59 0.63 -5.65
N THR A 281 -19.64 1.29 -5.16
CA THR A 281 -20.99 1.18 -5.72
C THR A 281 -21.09 1.91 -7.07
N ARG A 282 -20.60 3.16 -7.14
CA ARG A 282 -20.72 4.04 -8.32
C ARG A 282 -19.98 3.52 -9.54
N TYR A 283 -18.82 2.91 -9.34
CA TYR A 283 -17.94 2.40 -10.40
C TYR A 283 -17.94 0.87 -10.51
N ASN A 284 -18.79 0.18 -9.72
CA ASN A 284 -18.83 -1.28 -9.65
C ASN A 284 -17.45 -1.90 -9.40
N LEU A 285 -16.67 -1.30 -8.49
CA LEU A 285 -15.33 -1.80 -8.18
C LEU A 285 -15.44 -3.15 -7.48
N LYS A 286 -14.57 -4.09 -7.85
CA LYS A 286 -14.41 -5.33 -7.10
C LYS A 286 -14.03 -5.02 -5.66
N SER A 287 -14.51 -5.83 -4.71
CA SER A 287 -14.19 -5.59 -3.31
C SER A 287 -12.70 -5.80 -3.01
N ASP A 288 -12.09 -6.84 -3.59
CA ASP A 288 -10.66 -7.09 -3.46
C ASP A 288 -9.87 -6.12 -4.37
N GLN A 289 -9.29 -5.10 -3.74
CA GLN A 289 -8.43 -4.09 -4.35
C GLN A 289 -6.96 -4.25 -3.94
N GLY A 290 -6.56 -5.45 -3.51
CA GLY A 290 -5.21 -5.78 -3.05
C GLY A 290 -4.30 -6.43 -4.10
N TYR A 291 -4.67 -6.42 -5.39
CA TYR A 291 -3.96 -7.08 -6.49
C TYR A 291 -2.74 -6.27 -6.96
N PHE A 292 -1.74 -6.18 -6.09
CA PHE A 292 -0.47 -5.53 -6.39
C PHE A 292 0.62 -6.52 -6.71
N LYS A 293 1.44 -6.22 -7.71
CA LYS A 293 2.77 -6.82 -7.82
C LYS A 293 3.64 -6.33 -6.67
N SER A 294 3.70 -5.02 -6.48
CA SER A 294 4.42 -4.35 -5.40
C SER A 294 3.70 -3.08 -5.02
N CYS A 295 3.80 -2.66 -3.76
CA CYS A 295 3.26 -1.37 -3.34
C CYS A 295 4.31 -0.28 -3.41
N LEU A 296 5.54 -0.57 -2.99
CA LEU A 296 6.61 0.41 -2.97
C LEU A 296 7.89 -0.21 -3.51
N TYR A 297 8.34 0.33 -4.65
CA TYR A 297 9.64 0.02 -5.21
C TYR A 297 10.55 1.25 -5.08
N ASP A 298 11.61 1.09 -4.31
CA ASP A 298 12.65 2.09 -4.06
C ASP A 298 13.95 1.69 -4.77
N GLN A 299 14.69 2.67 -5.28
CA GLN A 299 16.03 2.41 -5.78
C GLN A 299 16.95 3.64 -5.73
N CYS A 300 18.01 3.52 -4.93
CA CYS A 300 19.08 4.52 -4.80
C CYS A 300 18.62 5.83 -4.12
N ASP A 301 17.62 5.74 -3.26
CA ASP A 301 17.05 6.87 -2.54
C ASP A 301 17.80 7.16 -1.24
N ARG A 302 17.81 8.44 -0.84
CA ARG A 302 18.58 8.92 0.30
C ARG A 302 17.73 9.77 1.23
N LYS A 303 17.93 9.64 2.54
CA LYS A 303 17.14 10.39 3.54
C LYS A 303 15.63 10.16 3.44
N MET A 304 15.22 9.03 2.85
CA MET A 304 13.82 8.69 2.67
C MET A 304 13.21 8.22 4.01
N LYS A 305 11.96 8.61 4.26
CA LYS A 305 11.19 8.14 5.42
C LYS A 305 9.94 7.41 4.92
N ILE A 306 9.76 6.18 5.35
CA ILE A 306 8.59 5.34 5.06
C ILE A 306 7.96 4.97 6.40
N ALA A 307 6.89 5.67 6.78
CA ALA A 307 6.32 5.53 8.12
C ALA A 307 4.80 5.36 8.11
N GLU A 308 4.26 4.54 9.02
CA GLU A 308 2.82 4.50 9.30
C GLU A 308 1.96 4.14 8.09
N ASN A 309 2.55 3.46 7.09
CA ASN A 309 1.82 3.01 5.91
C ASN A 309 1.21 1.63 6.15
N ILE A 310 0.10 1.37 5.47
CA ILE A 310 -0.61 0.10 5.48
C ILE A 310 -0.44 -0.57 4.11
N PHE A 311 0.33 -1.64 4.07
CA PHE A 311 0.51 -2.50 2.91
C PHE A 311 -0.36 -3.74 3.10
N ASN A 312 -1.63 -3.66 2.69
CA ASN A 312 -2.61 -4.72 2.84
C ASN A 312 -2.86 -5.39 1.50
N GLY A 313 -1.98 -6.30 1.10
CA GLY A 313 -2.08 -7.01 -0.17
C GLY A 313 -3.12 -8.14 -0.14
N SER A 314 -3.70 -8.46 -1.29
CA SER A 314 -4.52 -9.66 -1.43
C SER A 314 -3.65 -10.91 -1.53
N PRO A 315 -3.91 -11.95 -0.73
CA PRO A 315 -3.26 -13.25 -0.88
C PRO A 315 -3.79 -14.02 -2.10
N ASN A 316 -4.93 -13.62 -2.68
CA ASN A 316 -5.70 -14.37 -3.68
C ASN A 316 -5.25 -14.12 -5.12
N THR A 317 -4.05 -13.58 -5.34
CA THR A 317 -3.67 -13.14 -6.68
C THR A 317 -3.37 -14.27 -7.67
N GLY A 318 -2.94 -15.45 -7.20
CA GLY A 318 -2.48 -16.54 -8.08
C GLY A 318 -1.29 -16.17 -8.98
N ARG A 319 -0.64 -15.03 -8.75
CA ARG A 319 0.41 -14.45 -9.61
C ARG A 319 1.69 -14.23 -8.85
N HIS A 320 2.81 -14.22 -9.58
CA HIS A 320 4.11 -13.85 -9.02
C HIS A 320 4.11 -12.39 -8.52
N ARG A 321 4.31 -12.20 -7.22
CA ARG A 321 4.42 -10.90 -6.53
C ARG A 321 5.86 -10.38 -6.57
N ASP A 322 6.09 -9.12 -6.26
CA ASP A 322 7.43 -8.54 -6.09
C ASP A 322 7.47 -7.65 -4.85
N HIS A 323 7.46 -8.30 -3.68
CA HIS A 323 7.57 -7.70 -2.34
C HIS A 323 6.51 -6.63 -2.02
N ALA A 324 6.19 -6.43 -0.75
CA ALA A 324 5.37 -5.29 -0.34
C ALA A 324 6.14 -3.99 -0.53
N MET A 325 7.38 -4.03 -0.03
CA MET A 325 8.37 -2.96 -0.14
C MET A 325 9.69 -3.55 -0.62
N TYR A 326 10.31 -2.94 -1.63
CA TYR A 326 11.65 -3.29 -2.07
C TYR A 326 12.56 -2.06 -2.05
N LEU A 327 13.48 -2.06 -1.09
CA LEU A 327 14.44 -0.99 -0.81
C LEU A 327 15.81 -1.39 -1.36
N LYS A 328 16.32 -0.66 -2.34
CA LYS A 328 17.52 -1.08 -3.10
C LYS A 328 18.50 0.06 -3.29
N GLY A 329 19.61 0.08 -2.57
CA GLY A 329 20.58 1.18 -2.68
C GLY A 329 20.31 2.36 -1.76
N PHE A 330 19.62 2.13 -0.64
CA PHE A 330 19.26 3.17 0.31
C PHE A 330 20.48 3.79 1.03
N ASP A 331 20.37 5.05 1.43
CA ASP A 331 21.30 5.72 2.35
C ASP A 331 20.55 6.62 3.34
N ASN A 332 20.80 6.44 4.64
CA ASN A 332 20.21 7.22 5.72
C ASN A 332 18.66 7.18 5.69
N MET A 333 18.11 5.96 5.62
CA MET A 333 16.68 5.72 5.45
C MET A 333 16.02 5.29 6.76
N GLU A 334 14.80 5.75 7.00
CA GLU A 334 13.96 5.31 8.13
C GLU A 334 12.70 4.61 7.60
N VAL A 335 12.46 3.38 8.03
CA VAL A 335 11.30 2.57 7.69
C VAL A 335 10.67 2.07 8.98
N LYS A 336 9.63 2.77 9.44
CA LYS A 336 9.08 2.54 10.77
C LYS A 336 7.58 2.44 10.85
N SER A 337 7.09 1.70 11.84
CA SER A 337 5.66 1.68 12.17
C SER A 337 4.77 1.35 10.97
N ASN A 338 5.24 0.56 10.01
CA ASN A 338 4.41 0.15 8.87
C ASN A 338 3.72 -1.18 9.20
N TYR A 339 2.52 -1.36 8.64
CA TYR A 339 1.78 -2.61 8.70
C TYR A 339 1.84 -3.32 7.34
N VAL A 340 2.29 -4.57 7.30
CA VAL A 340 2.51 -5.33 6.05
C VAL A 340 1.87 -6.70 6.13
N ARG A 341 1.01 -7.05 5.17
CA ARG A 341 0.38 -8.38 5.09
C ARG A 341 -0.05 -8.78 3.69
N GLY A 342 -0.31 -10.07 3.50
CA GLY A 342 -0.93 -10.61 2.29
C GLY A 342 0.01 -10.74 1.09
N TRP A 343 1.31 -10.56 1.31
CA TRP A 343 2.33 -11.07 0.40
C TRP A 343 2.70 -12.51 0.79
N PRO A 344 3.20 -13.32 -0.16
CA PRO A 344 3.53 -14.71 0.12
C PRO A 344 4.74 -14.82 1.04
N ALA A 345 4.69 -15.79 1.97
CA ALA A 345 5.82 -16.26 2.77
C ALA A 345 6.86 -17.05 1.92
N ASN A 346 7.42 -16.40 0.89
CA ASN A 346 8.42 -16.93 -0.03
C ASN A 346 9.35 -15.78 -0.51
N PRO A 347 10.34 -16.01 -1.39
CA PRO A 347 11.31 -14.97 -1.78
C PRO A 347 10.73 -13.78 -2.55
N SER A 348 9.42 -13.74 -2.79
CA SER A 348 8.71 -12.69 -3.52
C SER A 348 7.78 -11.84 -2.63
N GLY A 349 7.85 -12.00 -1.31
CA GLY A 349 7.00 -11.29 -0.35
C GLY A 349 7.70 -10.36 0.63
N GLY A 350 6.91 -9.57 1.34
CA GLY A 350 7.34 -8.84 2.53
C GLY A 350 8.20 -7.63 2.26
N ILE A 351 9.13 -7.34 3.17
CA ILE A 351 10.03 -6.17 3.08
C ILE A 351 11.39 -6.66 2.63
N LYS A 352 11.86 -6.21 1.47
CA LYS A 352 13.21 -6.52 0.99
C LYS A 352 14.13 -5.33 1.08
N VAL A 353 15.30 -5.56 1.65
CA VAL A 353 16.37 -4.59 1.87
C VAL A 353 17.61 -5.08 1.14
N ARG A 354 18.15 -4.27 0.23
CA ARG A 354 19.27 -4.68 -0.62
C ARG A 354 20.32 -3.61 -0.86
N ASN A 355 21.60 -3.97 -0.69
CA ASN A 355 22.77 -3.20 -1.15
C ASN A 355 22.75 -1.71 -0.75
N GLY A 356 22.56 -1.39 0.53
CA GLY A 356 22.42 -0.02 1.03
C GLY A 356 23.10 0.18 2.38
N LYS A 357 23.03 1.40 2.93
CA LYS A 357 23.66 1.74 4.20
C LYS A 357 22.83 2.69 5.06
N ASN A 358 23.10 2.71 6.36
CA ASN A 358 22.46 3.60 7.34
C ASN A 358 20.92 3.48 7.32
N LEU A 359 20.40 2.30 7.67
CA LEU A 359 18.96 2.02 7.68
C LEU A 359 18.46 1.76 9.10
N TRP A 360 17.34 2.39 9.42
CA TRP A 360 16.50 2.05 10.56
C TRP A 360 15.24 1.34 10.06
N LEU A 361 15.12 0.03 10.30
CA LEU A 361 13.90 -0.73 10.04
C LEU A 361 13.28 -1.12 11.38
N ALA A 362 12.38 -0.29 11.89
CA ALA A 362 11.98 -0.36 13.29
C ALA A 362 10.46 -0.36 13.52
N ARG A 363 9.99 -1.11 14.51
CA ARG A 363 8.58 -1.09 14.95
C ARG A 363 7.55 -1.42 13.85
N ASN A 364 7.93 -2.14 12.80
CA ASN A 364 6.99 -2.58 11.77
C ASN A 364 6.23 -3.84 12.23
N TYR A 365 4.97 -3.96 11.85
CA TYR A 365 4.16 -5.15 12.02
C TYR A 365 4.07 -5.90 10.69
N VAL A 366 4.58 -7.12 10.63
CA VAL A 366 4.72 -7.91 9.40
C VAL A 366 3.98 -9.24 9.58
N ASP A 367 2.85 -9.40 8.90
CA ASP A 367 1.94 -10.54 9.05
C ASP A 367 2.03 -11.51 7.86
N ASP A 368 2.41 -12.74 8.18
CA ASP A 368 2.55 -13.90 7.31
C ASP A 368 3.46 -13.69 6.09
N THR A 369 4.49 -12.87 6.28
CA THR A 369 5.54 -12.60 5.30
C THR A 369 6.83 -12.19 5.99
N GLY A 370 7.97 -12.19 5.28
CA GLY A 370 9.28 -11.93 5.89
C GLY A 370 9.84 -10.50 5.78
N ILE A 371 10.89 -10.27 6.55
CA ILE A 371 11.87 -9.19 6.35
C ILE A 371 13.14 -9.83 5.77
N LEU A 372 13.54 -9.38 4.58
CA LEU A 372 14.49 -10.04 3.70
C LEU A 372 15.68 -9.13 3.41
N LEU A 373 16.80 -9.33 4.10
CA LEU A 373 18.05 -8.60 3.91
C LEU A 373 18.94 -9.31 2.89
N TYR A 374 19.46 -8.57 1.92
CA TYR A 374 20.21 -9.12 0.81
C TYR A 374 21.45 -8.31 0.45
N SER A 375 22.56 -9.02 0.28
CA SER A 375 23.80 -8.47 -0.28
C SER A 375 24.08 -9.14 -1.62
N HIS A 376 24.00 -8.39 -2.71
CA HIS A 376 24.33 -8.89 -4.04
C HIS A 376 25.56 -8.18 -4.62
N ARG A 377 26.11 -8.71 -5.72
CA ARG A 377 27.10 -8.00 -6.55
C ARG A 377 26.65 -6.56 -6.83
N LYS A 378 27.52 -5.61 -6.50
CA LYS A 378 27.35 -4.20 -6.84
C LYS A 378 27.39 -4.05 -8.37
N ARG A 379 26.23 -3.76 -8.96
CA ARG A 379 26.08 -3.55 -10.43
C ARG A 379 25.81 -2.10 -10.84
N LYS A 380 25.71 -1.17 -9.88
CA LYS A 380 25.47 0.26 -10.13
C LYS A 380 26.27 1.09 -9.14
N ALA A 381 26.66 2.29 -9.55
CA ALA A 381 27.45 3.21 -8.73
C ALA A 381 26.76 3.57 -7.40
N CYS A 382 25.45 3.82 -7.43
CA CYS A 382 24.66 4.19 -6.25
C CYS A 382 24.43 3.07 -5.23
N LEU A 383 24.74 1.81 -5.56
CA LEU A 383 24.58 0.71 -4.62
C LEU A 383 25.78 0.63 -3.66
N HIS A 384 25.50 0.37 -2.39
CA HIS A 384 26.54 -0.04 -1.46
C HIS A 384 26.95 -1.49 -1.74
N ASP A 385 28.22 -1.80 -1.49
CA ASP A 385 28.78 -3.14 -1.72
C ASP A 385 28.47 -4.05 -0.53
N GLY A 386 27.19 -4.38 -0.34
CA GLY A 386 26.69 -5.06 0.84
C GLY A 386 25.70 -4.19 1.62
N LEU A 387 25.56 -4.46 2.92
CA LEU A 387 24.74 -3.76 3.89
C LEU A 387 25.63 -3.13 4.96
N LYS A 388 25.47 -1.84 5.23
CA LYS A 388 26.26 -1.16 6.27
C LYS A 388 25.38 -0.39 7.26
N ASN A 389 25.64 -0.50 8.56
CA ASN A 389 24.90 0.22 9.60
C ASN A 389 23.38 0.04 9.45
N VAL A 390 22.93 -1.22 9.46
CA VAL A 390 21.51 -1.57 9.35
C VAL A 390 20.99 -2.01 10.70
N ILE A 391 19.90 -1.42 11.15
CA ILE A 391 19.29 -1.70 12.45
C ILE A 391 17.88 -2.23 12.23
N ILE A 392 17.67 -3.48 12.66
CA ILE A 392 16.37 -4.16 12.64
C ILE A 392 15.87 -4.24 14.09
N TYR A 393 15.00 -3.31 14.47
CA TYR A 393 14.68 -3.08 15.88
C TYR A 393 13.19 -3.15 16.20
N GLY A 394 12.79 -3.95 17.18
CA GLY A 394 11.43 -3.85 17.73
C GLY A 394 10.32 -4.22 16.75
N ASN A 395 10.60 -4.92 15.65
CA ASN A 395 9.58 -5.34 14.69
C ASN A 395 8.80 -6.54 15.23
N HIS A 396 7.53 -6.66 14.86
CA HIS A 396 6.67 -7.79 15.22
C HIS A 396 6.39 -8.61 13.97
N LEU A 397 6.91 -9.84 13.92
CA LEU A 397 6.77 -10.75 12.78
C LEU A 397 5.81 -11.87 13.14
N VAL A 398 4.67 -11.93 12.46
CA VAL A 398 3.67 -12.99 12.62
C VAL A 398 3.87 -14.04 11.52
N GLN A 399 3.92 -15.31 11.91
CA GLN A 399 4.08 -16.45 11.01
C GLN A 399 2.89 -17.39 11.16
N ARG A 400 2.13 -17.61 10.08
CA ARG A 400 0.90 -18.40 10.08
C ARG A 400 1.00 -19.61 9.17
N THR A 401 1.48 -19.43 7.94
CA THR A 401 1.44 -20.49 6.92
C THR A 401 2.73 -21.30 6.84
N ARG A 402 3.88 -20.69 7.10
CA ARG A 402 5.21 -21.32 6.91
C ARG A 402 6.17 -21.04 8.07
N PRO A 403 5.81 -21.37 9.32
CA PRO A 403 6.61 -20.97 10.48
C PRO A 403 8.06 -21.46 10.42
N GLY A 404 8.96 -20.59 10.84
CA GLY A 404 10.39 -20.84 10.95
C GLY A 404 11.15 -20.94 9.63
N ARG A 405 10.53 -20.59 8.49
CA ARG A 405 11.23 -20.53 7.21
C ARG A 405 11.95 -19.19 7.07
N ARG A 406 13.03 -19.20 6.30
CA ARG A 406 13.83 -18.00 6.01
C ARG A 406 12.97 -16.88 5.41
N GLU A 407 12.05 -17.24 4.52
CA GLU A 407 11.24 -16.31 3.74
C GLU A 407 9.98 -15.82 4.46
N SER A 408 9.58 -16.47 5.56
CA SER A 408 8.42 -16.12 6.38
C SER A 408 8.81 -15.36 7.65
N SER A 409 10.09 -15.06 7.83
CA SER A 409 10.64 -14.58 9.09
C SER A 409 11.66 -13.47 8.84
N LEU A 410 12.64 -13.32 9.73
CA LEU A 410 13.74 -12.38 9.54
C LEU A 410 14.94 -13.10 8.94
N SER A 411 15.36 -12.69 7.75
CA SER A 411 16.48 -13.34 7.08
C SER A 411 17.46 -12.40 6.45
N TYR A 412 18.69 -12.87 6.42
CA TYR A 412 19.79 -12.34 5.63
C TYR A 412 20.28 -13.43 4.67
N TYR A 413 20.48 -13.05 3.41
CA TYR A 413 21.02 -13.92 2.37
C TYR A 413 21.97 -13.18 1.43
N GLU A 414 23.17 -13.71 1.25
CA GLU A 414 24.15 -13.21 0.30
C GLU A 414 24.46 -14.24 -0.80
N PRO A 415 23.81 -14.19 -1.97
CA PRO A 415 23.94 -15.25 -2.98
C PRO A 415 25.27 -15.33 -3.73
N HIS A 416 26.20 -14.39 -3.55
CA HIS A 416 27.34 -14.24 -4.47
C HIS A 416 28.73 -14.23 -3.83
N SER A 417 28.83 -14.23 -2.49
CA SER A 417 30.12 -14.20 -1.77
C SER A 417 31.00 -13.01 -2.16
N VAL A 418 30.42 -11.81 -2.21
CA VAL A 418 31.08 -10.55 -2.57
C VAL A 418 30.67 -9.36 -1.70
N GLY A 419 29.62 -9.50 -0.88
CA GLY A 419 29.11 -8.42 -0.06
C GLY A 419 30.10 -8.05 1.04
N LYS A 420 30.33 -6.76 1.25
CA LYS A 420 31.12 -6.21 2.35
C LYS A 420 30.18 -5.64 3.39
N ASP A 421 29.50 -6.55 4.06
CA ASP A 421 28.55 -6.21 5.11
C ASP A 421 29.29 -5.67 6.33
N GLU A 422 28.69 -4.69 7.01
CA GLU A 422 29.30 -4.01 8.15
C GLU A 422 28.24 -3.59 9.16
N ASN A 423 28.34 -4.05 10.40
CA ASN A 423 27.53 -3.58 11.53
C ASN A 423 25.99 -3.64 11.27
N ILE A 424 25.45 -4.86 11.19
CA ILE A 424 24.02 -5.14 11.08
C ILE A 424 23.51 -5.62 12.43
N LYS A 425 22.53 -4.93 13.02
CA LYS A 425 22.03 -5.20 14.37
C LYS A 425 20.58 -5.69 14.35
N TYR A 426 20.31 -6.70 15.17
CA TYR A 426 18.97 -7.28 15.35
C TYR A 426 18.64 -7.28 16.83
N SER A 427 17.67 -6.48 17.28
CA SER A 427 17.33 -6.36 18.70
C SER A 427 15.85 -6.09 18.91
N ALA A 428 15.34 -6.59 20.03
CA ALA A 428 13.96 -6.40 20.50
C ALA A 428 12.86 -6.85 19.52
N ASN A 429 13.18 -7.65 18.49
CA ASN A 429 12.17 -8.14 17.56
C ASN A 429 11.35 -9.27 18.21
N VAL A 430 10.04 -9.25 17.97
CA VAL A 430 9.07 -10.20 18.50
C VAL A 430 8.59 -11.13 17.39
N PHE A 431 8.61 -12.43 17.65
CA PHE A 431 8.20 -13.46 16.69
C PHE A 431 6.97 -14.20 17.19
N GLU A 432 5.83 -13.98 16.54
CA GLU A 432 4.56 -14.61 16.84
C GLU A 432 4.31 -15.76 15.87
N ILE A 433 4.19 -16.98 16.37
CA ILE A 433 3.91 -18.17 15.56
C ILE A 433 2.52 -18.66 15.92
N VAL A 434 1.58 -18.52 14.99
CA VAL A 434 0.16 -18.74 15.23
C VAL A 434 -0.26 -20.09 14.68
N GLY A 435 -0.99 -20.87 15.47
CA GLY A 435 -1.55 -22.16 15.03
C GLY A 435 -0.62 -23.36 15.19
N PHE A 436 0.45 -23.27 15.99
CA PHE A 436 1.41 -24.38 16.21
C PHE A 436 1.69 -24.60 17.71
N SER A 437 1.70 -25.88 18.13
CA SER A 437 1.75 -26.29 19.55
C SER A 437 3.08 -26.08 20.28
N ASN A 438 4.14 -25.64 19.60
CA ASN A 438 5.44 -25.37 20.22
C ASN A 438 6.18 -24.30 19.39
N PRO A 439 5.90 -23.01 19.61
CA PRO A 439 6.48 -21.92 18.82
C PRO A 439 8.00 -21.80 19.01
N THR A 440 8.53 -22.17 20.18
CA THR A 440 9.96 -22.02 20.50
C THR A 440 10.86 -23.07 19.81
N LYS A 441 10.29 -24.03 19.08
CA LYS A 441 11.06 -24.97 18.26
C LYS A 441 11.57 -24.36 16.94
N TYR A 442 10.92 -23.32 16.44
CA TYR A 442 11.19 -22.76 15.12
C TYR A 442 12.35 -21.77 15.13
N ARG A 443 13.17 -21.79 14.07
CA ARG A 443 14.25 -20.82 13.86
C ARG A 443 13.69 -19.54 13.24
N CYS A 444 13.96 -18.39 13.84
CA CYS A 444 13.33 -17.13 13.46
C CYS A 444 14.28 -16.14 12.78
N ILE A 445 15.58 -16.24 13.05
CA ILE A 445 16.58 -15.38 12.40
C ILE A 445 17.53 -16.26 11.61
N TRP A 446 17.60 -15.99 10.31
CA TRP A 446 18.40 -16.76 9.36
C TRP A 446 19.55 -15.92 8.83
N LEU A 447 20.80 -16.30 9.09
CA LEU A 447 22.00 -15.63 8.60
C LEU A 447 22.72 -16.55 7.60
N THR A 448 22.47 -16.37 6.31
CA THR A 448 22.90 -17.34 5.29
C THR A 448 23.85 -16.77 4.24
N ASN A 449 24.97 -17.47 4.01
CA ASN A 449 25.88 -17.30 2.86
C ASN A 449 26.70 -15.99 2.77
N GLY A 450 26.91 -15.30 3.89
CA GLY A 450 27.78 -14.11 3.97
C GLY A 450 28.68 -14.12 5.20
N ASN A 451 29.19 -12.96 5.64
CA ASN A 451 30.03 -12.86 6.83
C ASN A 451 29.19 -12.65 8.12
N PRO A 452 28.86 -13.70 8.88
CA PRO A 452 28.02 -13.58 10.08
C PRO A 452 28.65 -12.74 11.20
N SER A 453 29.97 -12.49 11.18
CA SER A 453 30.62 -11.67 12.23
C SER A 453 30.17 -10.20 12.21
N GLN A 454 29.54 -9.76 11.12
CA GLN A 454 28.99 -8.42 10.95
C GLN A 454 27.50 -8.34 11.31
N HIS A 455 26.91 -9.47 11.72
CA HIS A 455 25.51 -9.59 12.11
C HIS A 455 25.39 -9.80 13.63
N HIS A 456 25.10 -8.71 14.33
CA HIS A 456 24.99 -8.63 15.78
C HIS A 456 23.56 -8.93 16.21
N VAL A 457 23.30 -10.17 16.65
CA VAL A 457 21.97 -10.60 17.12
C VAL A 457 21.92 -10.57 18.64
N TYR A 458 21.03 -9.76 19.20
CA TYR A 458 20.91 -9.58 20.65
C TYR A 458 19.94 -10.60 21.26
N LYS A 459 20.10 -10.92 22.55
CA LYS A 459 19.24 -11.91 23.26
C LYS A 459 17.79 -11.48 23.45
N ASP A 460 17.51 -10.19 23.31
CA ASP A 460 16.19 -9.57 23.47
C ASP A 460 15.25 -9.77 22.26
N ASN A 461 15.69 -10.49 21.22
CA ASN A 461 14.79 -11.01 20.20
C ASN A 461 14.05 -12.23 20.75
N VAL A 462 12.74 -12.15 20.94
CA VAL A 462 11.96 -13.14 21.71
C VAL A 462 10.77 -13.70 20.96
N TYR A 463 10.33 -14.90 21.35
CA TYR A 463 9.02 -15.41 20.94
C TYR A 463 7.91 -14.63 21.64
N HIS A 464 6.87 -14.29 20.90
CA HIS A 464 5.72 -13.53 21.40
C HIS A 464 5.11 -14.16 22.65
N GLY A 465 4.83 -13.33 23.66
CA GLY A 465 4.27 -13.76 24.95
C GLY A 465 5.28 -14.45 25.87
N THR A 466 6.57 -14.45 25.57
CA THR A 466 7.62 -15.09 26.38
C THR A 466 8.86 -14.21 26.50
N SER A 467 9.74 -14.52 27.46
CA SER A 467 11.10 -14.00 27.55
C SER A 467 12.13 -14.88 26.82
N THR A 468 11.67 -15.93 26.13
CA THR A 468 12.56 -16.91 25.48
C THR A 468 13.20 -16.30 24.24
N THR A 469 14.54 -16.22 24.24
CA THR A 469 15.31 -15.80 23.07
C THR A 469 15.05 -16.71 21.87
N VAL A 470 14.88 -16.11 20.69
CA VAL A 470 14.61 -16.85 19.47
C VAL A 470 15.80 -17.63 18.95
N LYS A 471 15.54 -18.82 18.39
CA LYS A 471 16.57 -19.66 17.76
C LYS A 471 17.08 -19.05 16.46
N LEU A 472 18.39 -19.12 16.28
CA LEU A 472 19.09 -18.69 15.07
C LEU A 472 19.37 -19.87 14.13
N GLN A 473 19.47 -19.58 12.85
CA GLN A 473 20.14 -20.41 11.85
C GLN A 473 21.32 -19.64 11.27
N ALA A 474 22.48 -20.28 11.17
CA ALA A 474 23.53 -19.86 10.25
C ALA A 474 24.01 -21.00 9.36
N ARG A 475 24.58 -20.68 8.20
CA ARG A 475 25.28 -21.65 7.32
C ARG A 475 26.77 -21.36 7.38
N GLY A 476 27.59 -22.35 7.75
CA GLY A 476 29.05 -22.20 7.83
C GLY A 476 29.60 -21.70 9.16
N GLY A 477 28.81 -21.70 10.24
CA GLY A 477 29.26 -21.36 11.60
C GLY A 477 28.17 -21.50 12.65
N THR A 478 28.53 -21.36 13.93
CA THR A 478 27.59 -21.31 15.07
C THR A 478 27.21 -19.85 15.33
N PRO A 479 25.94 -19.44 15.09
CA PRO A 479 25.55 -18.08 15.38
C PRO A 479 25.58 -17.84 16.90
N SER A 480 26.21 -16.75 17.33
CA SER A 480 26.24 -16.33 18.73
C SER A 480 25.30 -15.16 18.95
N TYR A 481 24.93 -14.96 20.21
CA TYR A 481 24.17 -13.79 20.64
C TYR A 481 25.12 -12.78 21.27
N GLU A 482 24.88 -11.50 20.99
CA GLU A 482 25.39 -10.41 21.80
C GLU A 482 24.76 -10.48 23.19
N THR A 483 25.58 -10.45 24.23
CA THR A 483 25.16 -10.48 25.64
C THR A 483 24.93 -9.10 26.23
N ARG A 484 25.60 -8.08 25.67
CA ARG A 484 25.38 -6.68 26.01
C ARG A 484 24.06 -6.19 25.42
N ASP A 485 23.52 -5.14 26.02
CA ASP A 485 22.38 -4.44 25.46
C ASP A 485 22.75 -3.63 24.22
N ILE A 486 21.75 -3.40 23.36
CA ILE A 486 21.87 -2.40 22.30
C ILE A 486 21.97 -0.99 22.91
N ASP A 487 22.55 -0.06 22.16
CA ASP A 487 22.68 1.36 22.55
C ASP A 487 21.35 1.92 23.08
N GLN A 488 21.40 2.54 24.25
CA GLN A 488 20.24 3.11 24.94
C GLN A 488 19.51 4.14 24.06
N LYS A 489 20.23 4.91 23.23
CA LYS A 489 19.63 5.88 22.31
C LYS A 489 18.66 5.23 21.33
N ILE A 490 18.92 3.98 20.94
CA ILE A 490 18.04 3.20 20.05
C ILE A 490 16.76 2.82 20.78
N LYS A 491 16.88 2.37 22.03
CA LYS A 491 15.73 2.03 22.87
C LYS A 491 14.83 3.24 23.08
N ASP A 492 15.42 4.37 23.44
CA ASP A 492 14.69 5.62 23.71
C ASP A 492 13.97 6.13 22.45
N LEU A 493 14.64 6.08 21.28
CA LEU A 493 14.07 6.54 20.00
C LEU A 493 12.82 5.75 19.57
N TYR A 494 12.70 4.48 20.00
CA TYR A 494 11.65 3.56 19.58
C TYR A 494 10.77 3.05 20.74
N ASN A 495 10.74 3.79 21.86
CA ASN A 495 9.94 3.46 23.04
C ASN A 495 8.47 3.86 22.89
N TYR A 496 7.78 3.23 21.94
CA TYR A 496 6.34 3.37 21.72
C TYR A 496 5.76 2.07 21.16
N PRO A 497 4.44 1.79 21.31
CA PRO A 497 3.83 0.54 20.87
C PRO A 497 4.06 0.23 19.38
N VAL A 498 4.07 -1.06 19.04
CA VAL A 498 4.16 -1.48 17.63
C VAL A 498 2.88 -1.08 16.89
N TYR A 499 3.00 -0.71 15.63
CA TYR A 499 1.87 -0.32 14.78
C TYR A 499 1.05 -1.54 14.32
N LYS A 500 0.38 -2.19 15.29
CA LYS A 500 -0.49 -3.34 15.06
C LYS A 500 -1.91 -2.87 14.75
N LEU A 501 -2.47 -3.37 13.66
CA LEU A 501 -3.84 -3.14 13.24
C LEU A 501 -4.57 -4.48 13.07
N ASP A 502 -5.77 -4.64 13.64
CA ASP A 502 -6.60 -5.81 13.33
C ASP A 502 -7.46 -5.51 12.10
N ILE A 503 -6.83 -5.70 10.94
CA ILE A 503 -7.47 -5.62 9.63
C ILE A 503 -8.10 -7.00 9.32
N PRO A 504 -9.40 -7.09 8.96
CA PRO A 504 -10.02 -8.34 8.55
C PRO A 504 -9.30 -8.99 7.35
N PRO A 505 -9.26 -10.33 7.22
CA PRO A 505 -8.76 -11.01 6.01
C PRO A 505 -9.55 -10.59 4.76
N TYR A 506 -8.91 -10.68 3.59
CA TYR A 506 -9.59 -10.54 2.29
C TYR A 506 -10.73 -11.54 2.16
#